data_AF-A0A4P2VCM1-F1
#
_entry.id   AF-A0A4P2VCM1-F1
#
_cell.length_a   1.000
_cell.length_b   1.000
_cell.length_c   1.000
_cell.angle_alpha   90.00
_cell.angle_beta   90.00
_cell.angle_gamma   90.00
#
_symmetry.space_group_name_H-M   'P 1'
#
loop_
_entity.id
_entity.type
_entity.pdbx_description
1 polymer ?
#
loop_
_entity_poly.entity_id
_entity_poly.type
_entity_poly.pdbx_seq_one_letter_code
_entity_poly.pdbx_strand_id
1 'polypeptide(L)' 'MSPGYLVEVGVLLMLIGFALMAIGALRAAGDKSRGAVVVVVGPIPIAIGNDRKLLALAMALALAALLAFIVLEGVRP' A
#
# COMPACT_ATOMS: atom_id res chain seq x y z
N MET A 1 -20.14 19.72 15.04
CA MET A 1 -19.14 18.75 14.54
C MET A 1 -19.75 17.37 14.63
N SER A 2 -20.02 16.71 13.50
CA SER A 2 -20.55 15.34 13.50
C SER A 2 -19.42 14.34 13.84
N PRO A 3 -19.69 13.24 14.55
CA PRO A 3 -18.68 12.23 14.87
C PRO A 3 -17.88 11.71 13.67
N GLY A 4 -18.47 11.72 12.46
CA GLY A 4 -17.80 11.30 11.23
C GLY A 4 -16.57 12.14 10.87
N TYR A 5 -16.55 13.43 11.22
CA TYR A 5 -15.41 14.31 10.90
C TYR A 5 -14.13 13.88 11.64
N LEU A 6 -14.26 13.41 12.88
CA LEU A 6 -13.12 12.93 13.68
C LEU A 6 -12.52 11.66 13.08
N VAL A 7 -13.37 10.78 12.55
CA VAL A 7 -12.95 9.54 11.89
C VAL A 7 -12.23 9.85 10.58
N GLU A 8 -12.80 10.71 9.74
CA GLU A 8 -12.17 11.13 8.47
C GLU A 8 -10.82 11.80 8.70
N VAL A 9 -10.72 12.72 9.66
CA VAL A 9 -9.46 13.38 10.02
C VAL A 9 -8.44 12.38 10.57
N GLY A 10 -8.87 11.42 11.39
CA GLY A 10 -8.01 10.35 11.90
C GLY A 10 -7.44 9.46 10.79
N VAL A 11 -8.28 9.04 9.84
CA VAL A 11 -7.85 8.25 8.67
C VAL A 11 -6.88 9.05 7.80
N LEU A 12 -7.18 10.33 7.54
CA LEU A 12 -6.32 11.20 6.73
C LEU A 12 -4.93 11.37 7.38
N LEU A 13 -4.88 11.61 8.70
CA LEU A 13 -3.63 11.71 9.45
C LEU A 13 -2.83 10.40 9.42
N MET A 14 -3.51 9.25 9.49
CA MET A 14 -2.88 7.93 9.40
C MET A 14 -2.23 7.72 8.02
N LEU A 15 -2.92 8.07 6.94
CA LEU A 15 -2.39 7.98 5.57
C LEU A 15 -1.19 8.91 5.37
N ILE A 16 -1.26 10.15 5.88
CA ILE A 16 -0.15 11.10 5.83
C ILE A 16 1.06 10.55 6.60
N GLY A 17 0.85 10.02 7.81
CA GLY A 17 1.92 9.42 8.61
C GLY A 17 2.59 8.24 7.89
N PHE A 18 1.80 7.39 7.23
CA PHE A 18 2.33 6.28 6.43
C PHE A 18 3.15 6.76 5.23
N ALA A 19 2.65 7.77 4.50
CA ALA A 19 3.37 8.37 3.38
C ALA A 19 4.70 9.00 3.82
N LEU A 20 4.71 9.72 4.95
CA LEU A 20 5.94 10.30 5.51
C LEU A 20 6.94 9.22 5.94
N MET A 21 6.48 8.13 6.56
CA MET A 21 7.34 6.98 6.90
C MET A 21 7.93 6.35 5.64
N ALA A 22 7.14 6.16 4.59
CA ALA A 22 7.62 5.60 3.32
C ALA A 22 8.69 6.51 2.68
N ILE A 23 8.45 7.82 2.64
CA ILE A 23 9.42 8.80 2.13
C ILE A 23 10.70 8.81 2.97
N GLY A 24 10.58 8.77 4.30
CA GLY A 24 11.71 8.70 5.22
C GLY A 24 12.55 7.43 5.01
N ALA A 25 11.89 6.28 4.88
CA ALA A 25 12.56 5.00 4.61
C ALA A 25 13.27 4.99 3.25
N LEU A 26 12.64 5.55 2.21
CA LEU A 26 13.25 5.69 0.89
C LEU A 26 14.47 6.62 0.91
N ARG A 27 14.38 7.76 1.61
CA ARG A 27 15.50 8.69 1.76
C ARG A 27 16.65 8.10 2.56
N ALA A 28 16.36 7.31 3.60
CA ALA A 28 17.37 6.62 4.40
C ALA A 28 18.10 5.50 3.62
N ALA A 29 17.49 4.96 2.57
CA ALA A 29 18.05 3.85 1.80
C ALA A 29 19.17 4.25 0.81
N GLY A 30 19.36 5.54 0.51
CA GLY A 30 20.45 6.06 -0.34
C GLY A 30 20.41 5.60 -1.81
N ASP A 31 21.40 6.01 -2.62
CA ASP A 31 21.44 5.81 -4.09
C ASP A 31 21.56 4.34 -4.56
N LYS A 32 21.76 3.39 -3.62
CA LYS A 32 21.69 1.94 -3.88
C LYS A 32 20.35 1.34 -3.45
N SER A 33 19.32 2.17 -3.21
CA SER A 33 18.05 1.70 -2.71
C SER A 33 17.40 0.74 -3.71
N ARG A 34 17.27 -0.51 -3.28
CA ARG A 34 16.45 -1.52 -3.93
C ARG A 34 15.02 -1.23 -3.54
N GLY A 35 14.19 -0.94 -4.53
CA GLY A 35 12.80 -0.54 -4.33
C GLY A 35 11.89 -1.26 -5.31
N ALA A 36 10.67 -1.53 -4.84
CA ALA A 36 9.58 -2.00 -5.65
C ALA A 36 8.28 -1.42 -5.11
N VAL A 37 7.39 -1.04 -6.03
CA VAL A 37 6.05 -0.55 -5.74
C VAL A 37 5.06 -1.34 -6.60
N VAL A 38 3.88 -1.60 -6.07
CA VAL A 38 2.78 -2.21 -6.80
C VAL A 38 1.56 -1.33 -6.63
N VAL A 39 0.99 -0.91 -7.74
CA VAL A 39 -0.24 -0.13 -7.81
C VAL A 39 -1.33 -1.03 -8.37
N VAL A 40 -2.45 -1.09 -7.67
CA VAL A 40 -3.60 -1.90 -8.09
C VAL A 40 -4.61 -0.97 -8.76
N VAL A 41 -4.86 -1.16 -10.06
CA VAL A 41 -5.86 -0.41 -10.84
C VAL A 41 -7.01 -1.35 -11.17
N GLY A 42 -8.12 -1.21 -10.45
CA GLY A 42 -9.17 -2.23 -10.47
C GLY A 42 -8.62 -3.60 -9.98
N PRO A 43 -8.92 -4.73 -10.63
CA PRO A 43 -8.35 -6.03 -10.24
C PRO A 43 -6.94 -6.28 -10.80
N ILE A 44 -6.34 -5.31 -11.50
CA ILE A 44 -5.07 -5.51 -12.22
C ILE A 44 -3.92 -4.90 -11.42
N PRO A 45 -3.01 -5.70 -10.84
CA PRO A 45 -1.81 -5.20 -10.19
C PRO A 45 -0.73 -4.83 -11.23
N ILE A 46 -0.17 -3.64 -11.10
CA ILE A 46 0.93 -3.11 -11.92
C ILE A 46 2.13 -2.89 -11.01
N ALA A 47 3.24 -3.60 -11.26
CA ALA A 47 4.43 -3.52 -10.42
C ALA A 47 5.60 -2.85 -11.15
N ILE A 48 6.30 -1.96 -10.44
CA ILE A 48 7.48 -1.24 -10.91
C ILE A 48 8.55 -1.34 -9.83
N GLY A 49 9.78 -1.69 -10.20
CA GLY A 49 10.89 -1.76 -9.25
C GLY A 49 12.21 -2.15 -9.89
N ASN A 50 13.32 -1.84 -9.22
CA ASN A 50 14.67 -2.15 -9.71
C ASN A 50 15.23 -3.48 -9.15
N ASP A 51 14.59 -4.05 -8.12
CA ASP A 51 15.01 -5.30 -7.49
C ASP A 51 13.95 -6.39 -7.71
N ARG A 52 14.33 -7.46 -8.41
CA ARG A 52 13.41 -8.56 -8.75
C ARG A 52 12.86 -9.30 -7.52
N LYS A 53 13.63 -9.42 -6.44
CA LYS A 53 13.18 -10.10 -5.22
C LYS A 53 12.14 -9.26 -4.50
N LEU A 54 12.40 -7.96 -4.35
CA LEU A 54 11.43 -7.03 -3.75
C LEU A 54 10.19 -6.86 -4.61
N LEU A 55 10.33 -6.85 -5.94
CA LEU A 55 9.21 -6.78 -6.87
C LEU A 55 8.31 -8.01 -6.75
N ALA A 56 8.90 -9.20 -6.69
CA ALA A 56 8.15 -10.45 -6.49
C ALA A 56 7.43 -10.45 -5.13
N LEU A 57 8.10 -10.02 -4.06
CA LEU A 57 7.50 -9.91 -2.74
C LEU A 57 6.34 -8.92 -2.71
N ALA A 58 6.54 -7.72 -3.26
CA ALA A 58 5.52 -6.67 -3.30
C ALA A 58 4.30 -7.11 -4.15
N MET A 59 4.55 -7.80 -5.27
CA MET A 59 3.49 -8.37 -6.10
C MET A 59 2.70 -9.46 -5.37
N ALA A 60 3.39 -10.36 -4.66
CA ALA A 60 2.75 -11.40 -3.87
C ALA A 60 1.88 -10.81 -2.74
N LEU A 61 2.37 -9.78 -2.04
CA LEU A 61 1.60 -9.06 -1.03
C LEU A 61 0.37 -8.35 -1.62
N ALA A 62 0.51 -7.72 -2.78
CA ALA A 62 -0.61 -7.06 -3.46
C ALA A 62 -1.69 -8.07 -3.89
N LEU A 63 -1.28 -9.22 -4.43
CA LEU A 63 -2.20 -10.33 -4.76
C LEU A 63 -2.90 -10.89 -3.53
N ALA A 64 -2.15 -11.11 -2.44
CA ALA A 64 -2.73 -11.57 -1.18
C ALA A 64 -3.77 -10.58 -0.62
N ALA A 65 -3.49 -9.28 -0.69
CA ALA A 65 -4.42 -8.24 -0.30
C ALA A 65 -5.67 -8.20 -1.21
N LEU A 66 -5.49 -8.36 -2.53
CA LEU A 66 -6.60 -8.44 -3.48
C LEU A 66 -7.51 -9.64 -3.20
N LEU A 67 -6.92 -10.80 -2.93
CA LEU A 67 -7.68 -12.01 -2.55
C LEU A 67 -8.43 -11.79 -1.24
N ALA A 68 -7.77 -11.21 -0.23
CA ALA A 68 -8.42 -10.88 1.03
C ALA A 68 -9.61 -9.93 0.82
N PHE A 69 -9.46 -8.93 -0.05
CA PHE A 69 -10.55 -8.01 -0.40
C PHE A 69 -11.72 -8.72 -1.08
N ILE A 70 -11.45 -9.56 -2.09
CA ILE A 70 -12.50 -10.33 -2.79
C ILE A 70 -13.23 -11.26 -1.82
N VAL A 71 -12.50 -11.96 -0.94
CA VAL A 71 -13.10 -12.83 0.07
C VAL A 71 -13.94 -12.00 1.05
N LEU A 72 -13.44 -10.85 1.51
CA LEU A 72 -14.16 -10.01 2.46
C LEU A 72 -15.46 -9.47 1.86
N GLU A 73 -15.45 -9.02 0.61
CA GLU A 73 -16.67 -8.61 -0.11
C GLU A 73 -17.62 -9.79 -0.33
N GLY A 74 -17.11 -10.97 -0.73
CA GLY A 74 -17.93 -12.16 -0.92
C GLY A 74 -18.52 -12.76 0.37
N VAL A 75 -17.97 -12.42 1.53
CA VAL A 75 -18.42 -12.86 2.86
C VAL A 75 -19.36 -11.84 3.53
N ARG A 76 -19.49 -10.61 2.98
CA ARG A 76 -20.47 -9.64 3.46
C ARG A 76 -21.88 -10.08 3.01
N PRO A 77 -22.84 -10.26 3.95
CA PRO A 77 -24.22 -10.63 3.62
C PRO A 77 -24.98 -9.50 2.92
#